data_AF-A0A8E0S2N5-F1
#
_entry.id   AF-A0A8E0S2N5-F1
#
_cell.length_a   1.000
_cell.length_b   1.000
_cell.length_c   1.000
_cell.angle_alpha   90.00
_cell.angle_beta   90.00
_cell.angle_gamma   90.00
#
_symmetry.space_group_name_H-M   'P 1'
#
loop_
_entity.id
_entity.type
_entity.pdbx_description
1 polymer ?
#
loop_
_entity_poly.entity_id
_entity_poly.type
_entity_poly.pdbx_seq_one_letter_code
_entity_poly.pdbx_strand_id
1 'polypeptide(L)'
;MDSLVKHEKLANVFTLVLCGVTQLNFDKSIVDSGTTNIHLPLNIYAYLVSHIMQIVVIRAESHHWENLQDMDIFWQGKSTLCVESEGDTPGGPDGTPYILFPSIEFQMVSTKSTENGVISVTLSPQVS
;
A
#
# COMPACT_ATOMS: atom_id res chain seq x y z
N MET A 1 33.05 27.36 -13.95
CA MET A 1 33.00 25.88 -13.93
C MET A 1 31.86 25.53 -13.02
N ASP A 2 30.66 25.47 -13.58
CA ASP A 2 29.45 25.22 -12.80
C ASP A 2 29.27 23.71 -12.63
N SER A 3 29.24 23.30 -11.37
CA SER A 3 28.97 21.91 -10.98
C SER A 3 27.52 21.57 -11.32
N LEU A 4 27.34 20.73 -12.34
CA LEU A 4 26.08 20.09 -12.71
C LEU A 4 25.63 19.17 -11.56
N VAL A 5 24.83 19.69 -10.64
CA VAL A 5 24.03 18.86 -9.74
C VAL A 5 22.92 18.21 -10.56
N LYS A 6 23.15 16.95 -10.96
CA LYS A 6 22.11 16.09 -11.53
C LYS A 6 21.06 15.85 -10.45
N HIS A 7 19.88 16.44 -10.63
CA HIS A 7 18.70 16.05 -9.88
C HIS A 7 18.18 14.77 -10.52
N GLU A 8 18.41 13.63 -9.87
CA GLU A 8 17.70 12.41 -10.21
C GLU A 8 16.27 12.53 -9.70
N LYS A 9 15.34 12.75 -10.63
CA LYS A 9 13.92 12.57 -10.37
C LYS A 9 13.69 11.06 -10.34
N LEU A 10 13.84 10.45 -9.17
CA LEU A 10 13.33 9.10 -8.92
C LEU A 10 11.81 9.18 -9.13
N ALA A 11 11.35 8.71 -10.28
CA ALA A 11 9.95 8.45 -10.49
C ALA A 11 9.53 7.46 -9.40
N ASN A 12 8.46 7.78 -8.67
CA ASN A 12 7.86 6.85 -7.72
C ASN A 12 7.14 5.77 -8.54
N VAL A 13 7.89 4.79 -9.05
CA VAL A 13 7.39 3.71 -9.91
C VAL A 13 6.86 2.59 -9.03
N PHE A 14 5.80 2.84 -8.27
CA PHE A 14 5.04 1.77 -7.60
C PHE A 14 3.56 2.11 -7.57
N THR A 15 2.97 2.29 -8.74
CA THR A 15 1.52 2.22 -8.89
C THR A 15 1.16 0.76 -9.17
N LEU A 16 0.44 0.10 -8.26
CA LEU A 16 -0.27 -1.14 -8.60
C LEU A 16 -1.44 -0.74 -9.49
N VAL A 17 -1.20 -0.63 -10.79
CA VAL A 17 -2.25 -0.37 -11.76
C VAL A 17 -3.01 -1.68 -11.98
N LEU A 18 -4.14 -1.84 -11.32
CA LEU A 18 -5.08 -2.93 -11.58
C LEU A 18 -5.89 -2.63 -12.87
N CYS A 19 -5.21 -2.25 -13.96
CA CYS A 19 -5.83 -1.96 -15.25
C CYS A 19 -6.27 -3.26 -15.92
N GLY A 20 -7.52 -3.29 -16.40
CA GLY A 20 -8.03 -4.37 -17.24
C GLY A 20 -8.69 -5.54 -16.50
N VAL A 21 -8.80 -5.49 -15.18
CA VAL A 21 -9.55 -6.52 -14.43
C VAL A 21 -11.02 -6.10 -14.32
N THR A 22 -11.88 -6.66 -15.18
CA THR A 22 -13.35 -6.60 -15.02
C THR A 22 -13.84 -7.12 -13.66
N GLN A 23 -12.95 -7.78 -12.92
CA GLN A 23 -13.20 -8.38 -11.62
C GLN A 23 -13.21 -7.37 -10.47
N LEU A 24 -12.59 -6.19 -10.60
CA LEU A 24 -12.56 -5.20 -9.52
C LEU A 24 -13.94 -4.68 -9.12
N ASN A 25 -14.81 -4.54 -10.13
CA ASN A 25 -16.18 -4.10 -9.97
C ASN A 25 -17.16 -5.25 -10.25
N PHE A 26 -16.74 -6.51 -10.02
CA PHE A 26 -17.65 -7.65 -10.18
C PHE A 26 -18.83 -7.48 -9.22
N ASP A 27 -20.06 -7.50 -9.76
CA ASP A 27 -21.29 -7.03 -9.12
C ASP A 27 -21.33 -5.50 -8.91
N LYS A 28 -20.54 -4.97 -7.97
CA LYS A 28 -20.54 -3.53 -7.64
C LYS A 28 -19.28 -3.10 -6.88
N SER A 29 -19.00 -1.80 -6.96
CA SER A 29 -18.06 -1.10 -6.07
C SER A 29 -18.76 0.08 -5.43
N ILE A 30 -18.62 0.25 -4.12
CA ILE A 30 -19.33 1.26 -3.34
C ILE A 30 -18.37 2.04 -2.44
N VAL A 31 -18.77 3.25 -2.08
CA VAL A 31 -18.15 4.00 -0.99
C VAL A 31 -19.11 3.93 0.19
N ASP A 32 -18.67 3.32 1.28
CA ASP A 32 -19.50 3.04 2.46
C ASP A 32 -18.78 3.45 3.74
N SER A 33 -19.24 4.52 4.38
CA SER A 33 -18.70 4.99 5.65
C SER A 33 -19.11 4.13 6.86
N GLY A 34 -20.07 3.21 6.68
CA GLY A 34 -20.46 2.23 7.69
C GLY A 34 -19.50 1.04 7.79
N THR A 35 -18.55 0.93 6.86
CA THR A 35 -17.59 -0.17 6.78
C THR A 35 -16.17 0.30 7.10
N THR A 36 -15.49 -0.37 8.03
CA THR A 36 -14.15 0.01 8.49
C THR A 36 -13.04 -0.33 7.49
N ASN A 37 -13.11 -1.51 6.87
CA ASN A 37 -12.04 -2.04 6.03
C ASN A 37 -12.29 -1.78 4.54
N ILE A 38 -11.21 -1.80 3.74
CA ILE A 38 -11.33 -1.89 2.28
C ILE A 38 -11.66 -3.35 1.92
N HIS A 39 -12.89 -3.59 1.48
CA HIS A 39 -13.31 -4.90 0.98
C HIS A 39 -13.05 -5.00 -0.52
N LEU A 40 -12.35 -6.08 -0.91
CA LEU A 40 -12.06 -6.41 -2.30
C LEU A 40 -12.63 -7.80 -2.63
N PRO A 41 -12.99 -8.08 -3.89
CA PRO A 41 -13.29 -9.43 -4.33
C PRO A 41 -12.17 -10.41 -3.96
N LEU A 42 -12.52 -11.63 -3.54
CA LEU A 42 -11.58 -12.56 -2.90
C LEU A 42 -10.30 -12.81 -3.71
N ASN A 43 -10.42 -12.96 -5.02
CA ASN A 43 -9.30 -13.14 -5.94
C ASN A 43 -8.41 -11.89 -6.04
N ILE A 44 -8.99 -10.70 -6.00
CA ILE A 44 -8.24 -9.43 -6.00
C ILE A 44 -7.55 -9.23 -4.65
N TYR A 45 -8.26 -9.50 -3.55
CA TYR A 45 -7.70 -9.42 -2.19
C TYR A 45 -6.47 -10.32 -2.05
N ALA A 46 -6.59 -11.60 -2.45
CA ALA A 46 -5.50 -12.56 -2.37
C ALA A 46 -4.28 -12.12 -3.20
N TYR A 47 -4.52 -11.61 -4.42
CA TYR A 47 -3.46 -11.09 -5.28
C TYR A 47 -2.78 -9.85 -4.68
N LEU A 48 -3.57 -8.89 -4.18
CA LEU A 48 -3.05 -7.67 -3.57
C LEU A 48 -2.20 -7.98 -2.33
N VAL A 49 -2.71 -8.81 -1.41
CA VAL A 49 -1.97 -9.19 -0.19
C VAL A 49 -0.67 -9.90 -0.56
N SER A 50 -0.70 -10.86 -1.49
CA SER A 50 0.52 -11.54 -1.94
C SER A 50 1.56 -10.56 -2.49
N HIS A 51 1.15 -9.52 -3.20
CA HIS A 51 2.06 -8.53 -3.77
C HIS A 51 2.62 -7.57 -2.70
N ILE A 52 1.76 -7.11 -1.78
CA ILE A 52 2.18 -6.31 -0.62
C ILE A 52 3.20 -7.08 0.22
N MET A 53 2.95 -8.36 0.51
CA MET A 53 3.87 -9.22 1.25
C MET A 53 5.24 -9.30 0.58
N GLN A 54 5.31 -9.52 -0.73
CA GLN A 54 6.59 -9.55 -1.46
C GLN A 54 7.37 -8.25 -1.31
N ILE A 55 6.70 -7.10 -1.45
CA ILE A 55 7.32 -5.77 -1.30
C ILE A 55 7.83 -5.57 0.13
N VAL A 56 7.00 -5.92 1.12
CA VAL A 56 7.35 -5.77 2.54
C VAL A 56 8.54 -6.64 2.89
N VAL A 57 8.59 -7.90 2.46
CA VAL A 57 9.72 -8.81 2.73
C VAL A 57 11.03 -8.27 2.15
N ILE A 58 11.01 -7.80 0.90
CA ILE A 58 12.20 -7.22 0.25
C ILE A 58 12.69 -5.98 1.03
N ARG A 59 11.78 -5.13 1.49
CA ARG A 59 12.13 -3.92 2.26
C ARG A 59 12.57 -4.26 3.68
N ALA A 60 11.97 -5.27 4.29
CA ALA A 60 12.25 -5.69 5.65
C ALA A 60 13.72 -6.08 5.82
N GLU A 61 14.31 -6.78 4.84
CA GLU A 61 15.74 -7.12 4.81
C GLU A 61 16.65 -5.88 4.91
N SER A 62 16.24 -4.76 4.30
CA SER A 62 17.01 -3.52 4.30
C SER A 62 16.80 -2.66 5.55
N HIS A 63 15.81 -3.02 6.39
CA HIS A 63 15.39 -2.26 7.56
C HIS A 63 15.43 -3.10 8.85
N HIS A 64 16.09 -4.26 8.83
CA HIS A 64 16.27 -5.18 9.97
C HIS A 64 14.95 -5.69 10.61
N TRP A 65 13.88 -5.79 9.83
CA TRP A 65 12.63 -6.40 10.28
C TRP A 65 12.65 -7.90 10.03
N GLU A 66 12.74 -8.71 11.08
CA GLU A 66 12.77 -10.17 10.96
C GLU A 66 11.36 -10.80 11.04
N ASN A 67 11.18 -11.95 10.38
CA ASN A 67 10.01 -12.83 10.50
C ASN A 67 8.64 -12.25 10.09
N LEU A 68 8.59 -11.08 9.41
CA LEU A 68 7.33 -10.51 8.89
C LEU A 68 6.62 -11.43 7.90
N GLN A 69 7.38 -12.23 7.15
CA GLN A 69 6.85 -13.23 6.21
C GLN A 69 6.07 -14.35 6.91
N ASP A 70 6.39 -14.65 8.17
CA ASP A 70 5.83 -15.79 8.91
C ASP A 70 4.59 -15.38 9.75
N MET A 71 4.17 -14.11 9.67
CA MET A 71 3.05 -13.56 10.42
C MET A 71 1.70 -13.76 9.71
N ASP A 72 1.34 -15.00 9.39
CA ASP A 72 0.11 -15.33 8.64
C ASP A 72 -1.18 -14.74 9.23
N ILE A 73 -1.27 -14.68 10.56
CA ILE A 73 -2.45 -14.17 11.28
C ILE A 73 -2.60 -12.65 11.10
N PHE A 74 -1.47 -11.93 10.99
CA PHE A 74 -1.45 -10.49 10.70
C PHE A 74 -1.92 -10.23 9.26
N TRP A 75 -1.40 -10.98 8.28
CA TRP A 75 -1.79 -10.84 6.87
C TRP A 75 -3.26 -11.19 6.62
N GLN A 76 -3.85 -12.03 7.46
CA GLN A 76 -5.29 -12.32 7.48
C GLN A 76 -6.14 -11.25 8.19
N GLY A 77 -5.53 -10.20 8.76
CA GLY A 77 -6.22 -9.15 9.51
C GLY A 77 -6.78 -9.62 10.86
N LYS A 78 -6.26 -10.72 11.42
CA LYS A 78 -6.73 -11.33 12.68
C LYS A 78 -5.88 -10.99 13.89
N SER A 79 -4.73 -10.36 13.68
CA SER A 79 -3.84 -9.88 14.75
C SER A 79 -3.21 -8.54 14.38
N THR A 80 -2.61 -7.91 15.37
CA THR A 80 -1.89 -6.65 15.23
C THR A 80 -0.38 -6.89 15.27
N LEU A 81 0.38 -6.19 14.44
CA LEU A 81 1.84 -6.07 14.60
C LEU A 81 2.11 -5.01 15.67
N CYS A 82 2.80 -5.41 16.74
CA CYS A 82 3.18 -4.50 17.82
C CYS A 82 4.68 -4.20 17.73
N VAL A 83 5.02 -2.94 17.96
CA VAL A 83 6.38 -2.43 17.94
C VAL A 83 6.73 -1.83 19.28
N GLU A 84 7.89 -2.19 19.80
CA GLU A 84 8.40 -1.59 21.03
C GLU A 84 8.80 -0.13 20.79
N SER A 85 8.54 0.71 21.77
CA SER A 85 8.99 2.10 21.80
C SER A 85 10.30 2.20 22.58
N GLU A 86 11.25 2.97 22.08
CA GLU A 86 12.43 3.37 22.86
C GLU A 86 12.26 4.83 23.31
N GLY A 87 11.99 5.03 24.60
CA GLY A 87 11.59 6.34 25.13
C GLY A 87 10.32 6.86 24.46
N ASP A 88 10.38 8.09 23.96
CA ASP A 88 9.27 8.76 23.26
C ASP A 88 9.24 8.48 21.74
N THR A 89 10.06 7.54 21.24
CA THR A 89 10.18 7.23 19.80
C THR A 89 9.49 5.91 19.47
N PRO A 90 8.31 5.92 18.81
CA PRO A 90 7.63 4.69 18.38
C PRO A 90 8.48 3.88 17.41
N GLY A 91 8.70 2.60 17.71
CA GLY A 91 9.53 1.71 16.89
C GLY A 91 11.05 1.86 17.10
N GLY A 92 11.47 2.68 18.07
CA GLY A 92 12.89 2.83 18.41
C GLY A 92 13.76 3.31 17.24
N PRO A 93 15.03 2.90 17.15
CA PRO A 93 15.97 3.36 16.12
C PRO A 93 15.60 2.87 14.70
N ASP A 94 14.88 1.75 14.61
CA ASP A 94 14.42 1.18 13.34
C ASP A 94 13.12 1.81 12.84
N GLY A 95 12.46 2.60 13.69
CA GLY A 95 11.24 3.33 13.40
C GLY A 95 10.01 2.43 13.28
N THR A 96 8.93 3.00 12.75
CA THR A 96 7.68 2.25 12.59
C THR A 96 7.69 1.44 11.29
N PRO A 97 7.06 0.24 11.26
CA PRO A 97 7.10 -0.64 10.11
C PRO A 97 6.32 -0.10 8.90
N TYR A 98 5.61 1.02 9.06
CA TYR A 98 4.83 1.64 7.98
C TYR A 98 5.68 1.97 6.74
N ILE A 99 6.97 2.28 6.90
CA ILE A 99 7.88 2.55 5.79
C ILE A 99 8.06 1.35 4.85
N LEU A 100 7.83 0.14 5.36
CA LEU A 100 7.94 -1.10 4.60
C LEU A 100 6.73 -1.28 3.67
N PHE A 101 5.57 -0.77 4.07
CA PHE A 101 4.33 -0.99 3.32
C PHE A 101 4.25 -0.03 2.11
N PRO A 102 3.81 -0.52 0.94
CA PRO A 102 3.56 0.34 -0.21
C PRO A 102 2.28 1.16 -0.03
N SER A 103 2.19 2.27 -0.76
CA SER A 103 0.91 2.94 -0.96
C SER A 103 0.03 2.15 -1.95
N ILE A 104 -1.28 2.25 -1.81
CA ILE A 104 -2.26 1.59 -2.70
C ILE A 104 -2.99 2.67 -3.49
N GLU A 105 -3.02 2.56 -4.82
CA GLU A 105 -3.73 3.49 -5.70
C GLU A 105 -5.01 2.86 -6.27
N PHE A 106 -6.12 3.58 -6.14
CA PHE A 106 -7.39 3.27 -6.79
C PHE A 106 -7.66 4.29 -7.89
N GLN A 107 -7.84 3.79 -9.11
CA GLN A 107 -8.19 4.61 -10.27
C GLN A 107 -9.69 4.52 -10.54
N MET A 108 -10.34 5.68 -10.61
CA MET A 108 -11.78 5.81 -10.85
C MET A 108 -12.00 6.59 -12.14
N VAL A 109 -12.81 6.02 -13.02
CA VAL A 109 -13.20 6.67 -14.28
C VAL A 109 -14.34 7.64 -14.00
N SER A 110 -14.20 8.88 -14.48
CA SER A 110 -15.28 9.87 -14.44
C SER A 110 -16.30 9.57 -15.52
N THR A 111 -17.57 9.44 -15.13
CA THR A 111 -18.70 9.31 -16.07
C THR A 111 -19.25 10.66 -16.52
N LYS A 112 -18.72 11.78 -15.99
CA LYS A 112 -19.19 13.14 -16.30
C LYS A 112 -18.42 13.86 -17.39
N SER A 113 -17.24 13.36 -17.76
CA SER A 113 -16.40 13.95 -18.82
C SER A 113 -16.61 13.20 -20.14
N THR A 114 -16.62 13.93 -21.26
CA THR A 114 -16.59 13.34 -22.62
C THR A 114 -15.22 12.76 -22.97
N GLU A 115 -14.20 13.11 -22.20
CA GLU A 115 -12.87 12.48 -22.21
C GLU A 115 -12.82 11.43 -21.11
N ASN A 116 -12.13 10.30 -21.34
CA ASN A 116 -11.91 9.23 -20.35
C ASN A 116 -10.98 9.70 -19.20
N GLY A 117 -11.45 10.69 -18.43
CA GLY A 117 -10.73 11.25 -17.31
C GLY A 117 -10.69 10.26 -16.16
N VAL A 118 -9.49 10.03 -15.64
CA VAL A 118 -9.25 9.15 -14.49
C VAL A 118 -8.85 9.99 -13.30
N ILE A 119 -9.47 9.71 -12.15
CA ILE A 119 -9.04 10.23 -10.85
C ILE A 119 -8.34 9.09 -10.12
N SER A 120 -7.11 9.34 -9.68
CA SER A 120 -6.37 8.43 -8.80
C SER A 120 -6.51 8.87 -7.34
N VAL A 121 -6.86 7.92 -6.46
CA VAL A 121 -6.81 8.08 -5.00
C VAL A 121 -5.74 7.16 -4.47
N THR A 122 -4.72 7.73 -3.83
CA THR A 122 -3.60 6.99 -3.24
C THR A 122 -3.75 6.96 -1.73
N LEU A 123 -3.73 5.76 -1.15
CA LEU A 123 -3.82 5.52 0.29
C LEU A 123 -2.43 5.17 0.82
N SER A 124 -2.02 5.85 1.89
CA SER A 124 -0.78 5.55 2.63
C SER A 124 -1.02 4.52 3.73
N PRO A 125 0.03 3.76 4.13
CA PRO A 125 -0.04 2.86 5.28
C PRO A 125 -0.14 3.58 6.64
N GLN A 126 0.16 4.89 6.69
CA GLN A 126 0.04 5.71 7.89
C GLN A 126 -1.24 6.54 7.88
N VAL A 127 -1.81 6.75 9.06
CA VAL A 127 -2.76 7.84 9.31
C VAL A 127 -1.95 9.10 9.58
N SER A 128 -2.15 10.14 8.77
CA SER A 128 -1.55 11.46 8.93
C SER A 128 -2.10 12.21 10.14
#